data_AF-A0A5J6WC39-F1
#
_entry.id   AF-A0A5J6WC39-F1
#
_cell.length_a   1.000
_cell.length_b   1.000
_cell.length_c   1.000
_cell.angle_alpha   90.00
_cell.angle_beta   90.00
_cell.angle_gamma   90.00
#
_symmetry.space_group_name_H-M   'P 1'
#
loop_
_entity.id
_entity.type
_entity.pdbx_description
1 polymer ?
#
loop_
_entity_poly.entity_id
_entity_poly.type
_entity_poly.pdbx_seq_one_letter_code
_entity_poly.pdbx_strand_id
1 'polypeptide(L)'
;MKIINILFCLSLLILNSCNTNDNDTLNNNTTQQVKSRKKRDLSQQEESLQEKITLTPEEEKMFTSLKALFTYTVEKLYDHMQECSNGNKNKCKDKCNNFFNWLSKDSKKQKELAKAFTKVFNFLESKRKSKANNEDFDTYIKGAIDKNSGNNNKYGNGSDNEIRQYFKGVADITFSHTNSNDEIYKCLKEELLKENSHYASLTSWKQ
;
A
#
# COMPACT_ATOMS: atom_id res chain seq x y z
N MET A 1 28.05 22.97 20.94
CA MET A 1 26.68 23.22 21.45
C MET A 1 25.80 23.54 20.24
N LYS A 2 24.75 22.83 19.82
CA LYS A 2 23.92 21.74 20.37
C LYS A 2 23.32 20.98 19.16
N ILE A 3 23.53 19.67 19.01
CA ILE A 3 22.62 18.78 18.26
C ILE A 3 22.68 17.39 18.91
N ILE A 4 22.06 17.28 20.08
CA ILE A 4 21.66 16.01 20.70
C ILE A 4 20.21 16.26 21.12
N ASN A 5 19.23 15.92 20.27
CA ASN A 5 17.84 15.72 20.71
C ASN A 5 16.86 15.16 19.66
N ILE A 6 17.28 14.23 18.80
CA ILE A 6 16.32 13.50 17.92
C ILE A 6 16.44 11.97 18.11
N LEU A 7 17.07 11.51 19.20
CA LEU A 7 17.17 10.07 19.50
C LEU A 7 16.29 9.60 20.67
N PHE A 8 15.43 10.45 21.24
CA PHE A 8 14.68 10.12 22.47
C PHE A 8 13.16 9.96 22.29
N CYS A 9 12.64 10.02 21.07
CA CYS A 9 11.18 9.89 20.83
C CYS A 9 10.73 8.49 20.38
N LEU A 10 11.64 7.54 20.19
CA LEU A 10 11.32 6.18 19.72
C LEU A 10 11.26 5.12 20.84
N SER A 11 11.64 5.45 22.07
CA SER A 11 11.73 4.50 23.19
C SER A 11 10.53 4.50 24.14
N LEU A 12 9.50 5.32 23.93
CA LEU A 12 8.32 5.40 24.82
C LEU A 12 7.09 4.61 24.34
N LEU A 13 7.19 3.83 23.26
CA LEU A 13 6.04 3.07 22.71
C LEU A 13 6.06 1.56 23.00
N ILE A 14 6.99 1.04 23.82
CA ILE A 14 7.11 -0.42 24.08
C ILE A 14 6.94 -0.78 25.58
N LEU A 15 6.22 0.01 26.40
CA LEU A 15 6.03 -0.36 27.82
C LEU A 15 4.59 -0.27 28.36
N ASN A 16 3.57 -0.26 27.50
CA ASN A 16 2.17 -0.38 27.94
C ASN A 16 1.38 -1.42 27.12
N SER A 17 1.89 -2.65 27.09
CA SER A 17 1.11 -3.82 26.72
C SER A 17 1.21 -4.86 27.86
N CYS A 18 0.15 -4.89 28.67
CA CYS A 18 -0.38 -6.01 29.44
C CYS A 18 0.59 -6.78 30.35
N ASN A 19 0.59 -6.40 31.64
CA ASN A 19 0.67 -7.39 32.72
C ASN A 19 -0.66 -7.31 33.49
N THR A 20 -1.48 -8.36 33.39
CA THR A 20 -2.65 -8.54 34.24
C THR A 20 -2.54 -9.95 34.82
N ASN A 21 -1.69 -10.09 35.81
CA ASN A 21 -1.71 -11.22 36.72
C ASN A 21 -2.56 -10.81 37.92
N ASP A 22 -3.86 -11.06 37.82
CA ASP A 22 -4.74 -11.09 38.98
C ASP A 22 -4.62 -12.50 39.60
N ASN A 23 -3.64 -12.64 40.49
CA ASN A 23 -3.65 -13.72 41.47
C ASN A 23 -4.22 -13.14 42.75
N ASP A 24 -5.50 -13.34 43.00
CA ASP A 24 -6.02 -13.22 44.36
C ASP A 24 -6.64 -14.54 44.82
N THR A 25 -6.08 -15.01 45.92
CA THR A 25 -6.37 -16.29 46.56
C THR A 25 -7.49 -16.05 47.56
N LEU A 26 -8.65 -16.69 47.40
CA LEU A 26 -9.49 -16.99 48.55
C LEU A 26 -10.11 -18.39 48.45
N ASN A 27 -9.59 -19.22 49.34
CA ASN A 27 -10.08 -20.50 49.79
C ASN A 27 -11.57 -20.44 50.18
N ASN A 28 -12.37 -21.46 49.83
CA ASN A 28 -13.16 -22.27 50.77
C ASN A 28 -14.10 -23.24 50.04
N ASN A 29 -14.04 -24.49 50.50
CA ASN A 29 -14.78 -25.66 50.05
C ASN A 29 -16.31 -25.49 50.16
N THR A 30 -17.08 -25.92 49.16
CA THR A 30 -18.36 -26.63 49.39
C THR A 30 -18.73 -27.50 48.18
N THR A 31 -18.75 -28.81 48.41
CA THR A 31 -19.37 -29.84 47.58
C THR A 31 -20.88 -29.71 47.60
N GLN A 32 -21.55 -29.77 46.44
CA GLN A 32 -22.79 -30.54 46.25
C GLN A 32 -23.23 -30.58 44.78
N GLN A 33 -23.45 -31.81 44.30
CA GLN A 33 -24.16 -32.16 43.07
C GLN A 33 -25.55 -31.49 43.02
N VAL A 34 -26.09 -31.31 41.81
CA VAL A 34 -27.26 -32.06 41.27
C VAL A 34 -27.92 -31.32 40.08
N LYS A 35 -28.23 -32.12 39.04
CA LYS A 35 -29.26 -31.98 37.97
C LYS A 35 -29.02 -31.11 36.73
N SER A 36 -28.59 -31.84 35.69
CA SER A 36 -29.17 -31.90 34.34
C SER A 36 -30.13 -30.79 33.89
N ARG A 37 -29.69 -30.02 32.89
CA ARG A 37 -30.57 -29.44 31.86
C ARG A 37 -29.86 -29.47 30.50
N LYS A 38 -30.49 -30.21 29.58
CA LYS A 38 -30.30 -30.34 28.13
C LYS A 38 -29.17 -29.52 27.50
N LYS A 39 -28.22 -30.24 26.88
CA LYS A 39 -27.50 -29.80 25.69
C LYS A 39 -28.52 -29.22 24.70
N ARG A 40 -28.50 -27.92 24.46
CA ARG A 40 -28.88 -27.39 23.15
C ARG A 40 -27.62 -27.49 22.32
N ASP A 41 -27.65 -28.40 21.36
CA ASP A 41 -26.73 -28.37 20.25
C ASP A 41 -27.04 -27.09 19.47
N LEU A 42 -26.25 -26.04 19.71
CA LEU A 42 -26.23 -24.83 18.89
C LEU A 42 -25.08 -24.93 17.88
N SER A 43 -24.87 -26.13 17.35
CA SER A 43 -23.89 -26.40 16.29
C SER A 43 -24.56 -26.39 14.92
N GLN A 44 -25.29 -25.32 14.61
CA GLN A 44 -25.63 -25.03 13.22
C GLN A 44 -25.83 -23.52 13.05
N GLN A 45 -24.97 -22.96 12.20
CA GLN A 45 -25.18 -21.71 11.47
C GLN A 45 -24.82 -20.40 12.18
N GLU A 46 -23.57 -20.29 12.62
CA GLU A 46 -22.81 -19.06 12.39
C GLU A 46 -21.66 -19.38 11.42
N GLU A 47 -22.00 -19.91 10.24
CA GLU A 47 -21.25 -19.47 9.07
C GLU A 47 -21.53 -17.98 8.96
N SER A 48 -20.61 -17.17 9.47
CA SER A 48 -20.61 -15.74 9.24
C SER A 48 -20.94 -15.54 7.76
N LEU A 49 -22.03 -14.83 7.47
CA LEU A 49 -22.20 -14.11 6.22
C LEU A 49 -21.09 -13.06 6.16
N GLN A 50 -19.82 -13.50 6.06
CA GLN A 50 -18.77 -12.73 5.45
C GLN A 50 -19.19 -12.66 4.00
N GLU A 51 -20.00 -11.64 3.70
CA GLU A 51 -20.21 -11.14 2.37
C GLU A 51 -18.86 -11.20 1.67
N LYS A 52 -18.72 -12.10 0.70
CA LYS A 52 -17.46 -12.33 0.00
C LYS A 52 -17.09 -11.00 -0.64
N ILE A 53 -16.20 -10.24 0.01
CA ILE A 53 -15.84 -8.89 -0.41
C ILE A 53 -15.31 -9.03 -1.83
N THR A 54 -16.11 -8.55 -2.78
CA THR A 54 -15.81 -8.60 -4.20
C THR A 54 -15.53 -7.16 -4.64
N LEU A 55 -14.54 -7.00 -5.51
CA LEU A 55 -14.22 -5.70 -6.09
C LEU A 55 -15.32 -5.33 -7.10
N THR A 56 -15.67 -4.06 -7.17
CA THR A 56 -16.42 -3.56 -8.34
C THR A 56 -15.52 -3.58 -9.58
N PRO A 57 -16.07 -3.54 -10.80
CA PRO A 57 -15.26 -3.45 -12.02
C PRO A 57 -14.29 -2.26 -12.02
N GLU A 58 -14.68 -1.12 -11.44
CA GLU A 58 -13.81 0.05 -11.30
C GLU A 58 -12.67 -0.20 -10.30
N GLU A 59 -12.98 -0.82 -9.15
CA GLU A 59 -11.97 -1.18 -8.14
C GLU A 59 -10.98 -2.20 -8.72
N GLU A 60 -11.46 -3.19 -9.47
CA GLU A 60 -10.63 -4.20 -10.14
C GLU A 60 -9.73 -3.56 -11.21
N LYS A 61 -10.26 -2.64 -12.01
CA LYS A 61 -9.48 -1.88 -12.98
C LYS A 61 -8.37 -1.07 -12.29
N MET A 62 -8.70 -0.30 -11.26
CA MET A 62 -7.73 0.52 -10.52
C MET A 62 -6.65 -0.35 -9.87
N PHE A 63 -7.04 -1.48 -9.27
CA PHE A 63 -6.09 -2.41 -8.66
C PHE A 63 -5.17 -3.05 -9.71
N THR A 64 -5.72 -3.47 -10.84
CA THR A 64 -4.96 -4.05 -11.95
C THR A 64 -3.94 -3.06 -12.51
N SER A 65 -4.36 -1.82 -12.76
CA SER A 65 -3.47 -0.73 -13.19
C SER A 65 -2.41 -0.44 -12.13
N LEU A 66 -2.76 -0.34 -10.85
CA LEU A 66 -1.81 -0.12 -9.76
C LEU A 66 -0.72 -1.21 -9.75
N LYS A 67 -1.12 -2.49 -9.81
CA LYS A 67 -0.18 -3.62 -9.89
C LYS A 67 0.72 -3.48 -11.11
N ALA A 68 0.14 -3.31 -12.29
CA ALA A 68 0.87 -3.25 -13.55
C ALA A 68 1.90 -2.10 -13.56
N LEU A 69 1.51 -0.91 -13.10
CA LEU A 69 2.34 0.28 -13.13
C LEU A 69 3.48 0.24 -12.12
N PHE A 70 3.26 -0.25 -10.89
CA PHE A 70 4.34 -0.39 -9.92
C PHE A 70 5.32 -1.52 -10.28
N THR A 71 4.83 -2.65 -10.79
CA THR A 71 5.72 -3.69 -11.36
C THR A 71 6.56 -3.10 -12.49
N TYR A 72 5.94 -2.40 -13.44
CA TYR A 72 6.66 -1.80 -14.57
C TYR A 72 7.69 -0.75 -14.12
N THR A 73 7.32 0.09 -13.14
CA THR A 73 8.21 1.12 -12.58
C THR A 73 9.45 0.51 -11.98
N VAL A 74 9.31 -0.52 -11.14
CA VAL A 74 10.45 -1.21 -10.53
C VAL A 74 11.33 -1.86 -11.59
N GLU A 75 10.74 -2.48 -12.61
CA GLU A 75 11.50 -3.11 -13.69
C GLU A 75 12.30 -2.10 -14.53
N LYS A 76 11.73 -0.93 -14.80
CA LYS A 76 12.32 0.09 -15.67
C LYS A 76 13.26 1.05 -14.94
N LEU A 77 12.95 1.40 -13.70
CA LEU A 77 13.63 2.47 -12.97
C LEU A 77 14.48 1.97 -11.80
N TYR A 78 14.69 0.65 -11.69
CA TYR A 78 15.52 0.03 -10.64
C TYR A 78 16.85 0.76 -10.41
N ASP A 79 17.61 1.08 -11.48
CA ASP A 79 18.94 1.71 -11.36
C ASP A 79 18.87 3.14 -10.79
N HIS A 80 17.68 3.74 -10.79
CA HIS A 80 17.42 5.08 -10.27
C HIS A 80 16.79 5.06 -8.86
N MET A 81 16.52 3.89 -8.28
CA MET A 81 15.96 3.73 -6.93
C MET A 81 17.09 3.45 -5.94
N GLN A 82 17.25 4.32 -4.93
CA GLN A 82 18.52 4.41 -4.17
C GLN A 82 18.96 3.09 -3.53
N GLU A 83 18.07 2.37 -2.84
CA GLU A 83 18.48 1.13 -2.16
C GLU A 83 18.32 -0.12 -3.01
N CYS A 84 17.52 -0.02 -4.08
CA CYS A 84 17.46 -1.08 -5.06
C CYS A 84 18.83 -1.22 -5.74
N SER A 85 19.46 -0.10 -6.13
CA SER A 85 20.75 -0.04 -6.83
C SER A 85 21.97 -0.60 -6.08
N ASN A 86 21.85 -1.08 -4.83
CA ASN A 86 22.93 -1.70 -4.05
C ASN A 86 23.35 -3.11 -4.52
N GLY A 87 23.33 -3.36 -5.83
CA GLY A 87 24.02 -4.49 -6.47
C GLY A 87 23.17 -5.72 -6.79
N ASN A 88 21.85 -5.73 -6.54
CA ASN A 88 20.98 -6.84 -6.93
C ASN A 88 19.65 -6.38 -7.53
N LYS A 89 19.62 -6.27 -8.87
CA LYS A 89 18.45 -5.94 -9.68
C LYS A 89 17.21 -6.76 -9.36
N ASN A 90 17.43 -8.01 -8.98
CA ASN A 90 16.34 -8.92 -8.72
C ASN A 90 15.69 -8.64 -7.36
N LYS A 91 16.37 -8.02 -6.39
CA LYS A 91 15.82 -7.85 -5.03
C LYS A 91 14.51 -7.04 -5.00
N CYS A 92 14.50 -5.83 -5.56
CA CYS A 92 13.29 -5.00 -5.55
C CYS A 92 12.21 -5.55 -6.50
N LYS A 93 12.64 -6.11 -7.64
CA LYS A 93 11.73 -6.76 -8.58
C LYS A 93 11.00 -7.94 -7.93
N ASP A 94 11.76 -8.84 -7.31
CA ASP A 94 11.24 -10.03 -6.63
C ASP A 94 10.38 -9.63 -5.45
N LYS A 95 10.79 -8.62 -4.67
CA LYS A 95 9.96 -8.09 -3.57
C LYS A 95 8.61 -7.55 -4.09
N CYS A 96 8.62 -6.72 -5.14
CA CYS A 96 7.40 -6.19 -5.74
C CYS A 96 6.49 -7.31 -6.28
N ASN A 97 7.05 -8.29 -6.99
CA ASN A 97 6.31 -9.43 -7.52
C ASN A 97 5.74 -10.32 -6.41
N ASN A 98 6.54 -10.62 -5.39
CA ASN A 98 6.12 -11.43 -4.23
C ASN A 98 5.01 -10.73 -3.45
N PHE A 99 5.11 -9.40 -3.27
CA PHE A 99 4.07 -8.60 -2.65
C PHE A 99 2.75 -8.69 -3.42
N PHE A 100 2.75 -8.44 -4.73
CA PHE A 100 1.51 -8.50 -5.52
C PHE A 100 0.95 -9.92 -5.66
N ASN A 101 1.80 -10.95 -5.64
CA ASN A 101 1.37 -12.35 -5.60
C ASN A 101 0.71 -12.69 -4.26
N TRP A 102 1.27 -12.24 -3.15
CA TRP A 102 0.65 -12.39 -1.83
C TRP A 102 -0.68 -11.64 -1.75
N LEU A 103 -0.71 -10.40 -2.25
CA LEU A 103 -1.90 -9.54 -2.22
C LEU A 103 -3.04 -10.07 -3.10
N SER A 104 -2.72 -10.82 -4.17
CA SER A 104 -3.72 -11.40 -5.08
C SER A 104 -4.75 -12.32 -4.39
N LYS A 105 -4.44 -12.78 -3.17
CA LYS A 105 -5.27 -13.68 -2.38
C LYS A 105 -6.23 -12.97 -1.43
N ASP A 106 -6.09 -11.65 -1.24
CA ASP A 106 -6.84 -10.87 -0.27
C ASP A 106 -7.64 -9.76 -0.97
N SER A 107 -8.90 -10.05 -1.32
CA SER A 107 -9.78 -9.10 -2.01
C SER A 107 -10.08 -7.85 -1.18
N LYS A 108 -10.08 -7.95 0.15
CA LYS A 108 -10.28 -6.80 1.04
C LYS A 108 -9.11 -5.82 0.92
N LYS A 109 -7.87 -6.32 1.01
CA LYS A 109 -6.66 -5.47 0.84
C LYS A 109 -6.55 -4.90 -0.58
N GLN A 110 -6.94 -5.66 -1.61
CA GLN A 110 -7.00 -5.14 -2.99
C GLN A 110 -7.98 -3.96 -3.10
N LYS A 111 -9.18 -4.10 -2.55
CA LYS A 111 -10.19 -3.04 -2.51
C LYS A 111 -9.69 -1.80 -1.76
N GLU A 112 -8.99 -1.99 -0.64
CA GLU A 112 -8.39 -0.89 0.12
C GLU A 112 -7.31 -0.14 -0.67
N LEU A 113 -6.45 -0.84 -1.42
CA LEU A 113 -5.46 -0.17 -2.28
C LEU A 113 -6.10 0.52 -3.49
N ALA A 114 -7.12 -0.08 -4.11
CA ALA A 114 -7.86 0.56 -5.20
C ALA A 114 -8.47 1.90 -4.75
N LYS A 115 -9.09 1.90 -3.56
CA LYS A 115 -9.63 3.12 -2.93
C LYS A 115 -8.53 4.14 -2.62
N ALA A 116 -7.40 3.70 -2.06
CA ALA A 116 -6.26 4.59 -1.81
C ALA A 116 -5.70 5.22 -3.10
N PHE A 117 -5.67 4.47 -4.20
CA PHE A 117 -5.16 4.93 -5.49
C PHE A 117 -6.11 5.87 -6.24
N THR A 118 -7.39 5.92 -5.86
CA THR A 118 -8.44 6.62 -6.61
C THR A 118 -8.08 8.09 -6.91
N LYS A 119 -7.50 8.80 -5.93
CA LYS A 119 -7.15 10.22 -6.09
C LYS A 119 -6.10 10.42 -7.19
N VAL A 120 -5.03 9.65 -7.14
CA VAL A 120 -3.93 9.69 -8.12
C VAL A 120 -4.43 9.24 -9.48
N PHE A 121 -5.19 8.14 -9.52
CA PHE A 121 -5.79 7.62 -10.75
C PHE A 121 -6.64 8.67 -11.46
N ASN A 122 -7.56 9.33 -10.74
CA ASN A 122 -8.45 10.34 -11.32
C ASN A 122 -7.68 11.56 -11.84
N PHE A 123 -6.66 12.02 -11.11
CA PHE A 123 -5.79 13.11 -11.58
C PHE A 123 -5.09 12.73 -12.88
N LEU A 124 -4.43 11.56 -12.91
CA LEU A 124 -3.69 11.08 -14.07
C LEU A 124 -4.61 10.81 -15.28
N GLU A 125 -5.80 10.27 -15.04
CA GLU A 125 -6.80 10.02 -16.09
C GLU A 125 -7.30 11.34 -16.69
N SER A 126 -7.46 12.39 -15.88
CA SER A 126 -7.78 13.72 -16.40
C SER A 126 -6.67 14.27 -17.31
N LYS A 127 -5.40 14.08 -16.92
CA LYS A 127 -4.25 14.50 -17.73
C LYS A 127 -4.17 13.72 -19.04
N ARG A 128 -4.30 12.39 -18.99
CA ARG A 128 -4.38 11.53 -20.17
C ARG A 128 -5.46 12.01 -21.14
N LYS A 129 -6.69 12.21 -20.66
CA LYS A 129 -7.80 12.69 -21.51
C LYS A 129 -7.47 14.01 -22.21
N SER A 130 -6.73 14.91 -21.55
CA SER A 130 -6.35 16.20 -22.12
C SER A 130 -5.13 16.18 -23.04
N LYS A 131 -4.20 15.22 -22.86
CA LYS A 131 -2.88 15.20 -23.54
C LYS A 131 -2.70 14.03 -24.51
N ALA A 132 -3.48 12.97 -24.37
CA ALA A 132 -3.37 11.70 -25.09
C ALA A 132 -4.71 10.93 -25.06
N ASN A 133 -5.77 11.55 -25.57
CA ASN A 133 -7.12 10.98 -25.52
C ASN A 133 -7.25 9.62 -26.24
N ASN A 134 -6.36 9.35 -27.19
CA ASN A 134 -6.25 8.13 -27.99
C ASN A 134 -5.47 6.99 -27.31
N GLU A 135 -4.79 7.24 -26.19
CA GLU A 135 -4.06 6.23 -25.42
C GLU A 135 -4.92 5.73 -24.25
N ASP A 136 -4.85 4.44 -23.91
CA ASP A 136 -5.40 3.96 -22.64
C ASP A 136 -4.55 4.42 -21.45
N PHE A 137 -5.10 4.29 -20.24
CA PHE A 137 -4.46 4.76 -19.01
C PHE A 137 -3.09 4.13 -18.78
N ASP A 138 -2.99 2.80 -18.87
CA ASP A 138 -1.74 2.10 -18.57
C ASP A 138 -0.66 2.44 -19.61
N THR A 139 -1.02 2.49 -20.89
CA THR A 139 -0.11 2.87 -21.97
C THR A 139 0.43 4.28 -21.78
N TYR A 140 -0.44 5.24 -21.45
CA TYR A 140 -0.04 6.62 -21.22
C TYR A 140 0.96 6.76 -20.06
N ILE A 141 0.70 6.09 -18.93
CA ILE A 141 1.59 6.14 -17.76
C ILE A 141 2.90 5.38 -18.02
N LYS A 142 2.87 4.22 -18.68
CA LYS A 142 4.09 3.50 -19.08
C LYS A 142 4.95 4.35 -20.02
N GLY A 143 4.31 5.05 -20.97
CA GLY A 143 4.98 6.01 -21.84
C GLY A 143 5.64 7.15 -21.08
N ALA A 144 5.08 7.57 -19.95
CA ALA A 144 5.73 8.53 -19.06
C ALA A 144 6.91 7.90 -18.30
N ILE A 145 6.77 6.69 -17.78
CA ILE A 145 7.85 5.98 -17.06
C ILE A 145 9.08 5.78 -17.94
N ASP A 146 8.89 5.49 -19.23
CA ASP A 146 9.98 5.30 -20.20
C ASP A 146 10.70 6.62 -20.58
N LYS A 147 10.18 7.78 -20.19
CA LYS A 147 10.76 9.09 -20.55
C LYS A 147 11.33 9.80 -19.33
N ASN A 148 12.58 10.25 -19.41
CA ASN A 148 13.17 11.03 -18.32
C ASN A 148 12.65 12.47 -18.23
N SER A 149 12.06 13.01 -19.32
CA SER A 149 11.57 14.39 -19.38
C SER A 149 10.08 14.50 -19.72
N GLY A 150 9.48 15.65 -19.43
CA GLY A 150 8.05 15.95 -19.54
C GLY A 150 7.43 15.86 -20.93
N ASN A 151 8.25 15.69 -21.98
CA ASN A 151 7.84 15.50 -23.38
C ASN A 151 6.79 16.52 -23.85
N ASN A 152 7.18 17.79 -24.04
CA ASN A 152 6.28 18.86 -24.49
C ASN A 152 5.04 19.01 -23.59
N ASN A 153 5.24 18.95 -22.28
CA ASN A 153 4.18 18.99 -21.27
C ASN A 153 3.14 17.86 -21.39
N LYS A 154 3.52 16.72 -22.01
CA LYS A 154 2.66 15.53 -22.08
C LYS A 154 2.63 14.80 -20.74
N TYR A 155 3.74 14.76 -19.99
CA TYR A 155 3.85 13.99 -18.75
C TYR A 155 4.21 14.84 -17.53
N GLY A 156 4.19 16.17 -17.67
CA GLY A 156 4.74 17.07 -16.69
C GLY A 156 4.85 18.52 -17.15
N ASN A 157 5.63 19.33 -16.43
CA ASN A 157 5.92 20.72 -16.79
C ASN A 157 7.36 20.90 -17.30
N GLY A 158 7.48 21.40 -18.53
CA GLY A 158 8.75 21.71 -19.17
C GLY A 158 9.66 20.48 -19.29
N SER A 159 10.79 20.53 -18.60
CA SER A 159 11.76 19.43 -18.54
C SER A 159 11.33 18.29 -17.62
N ASP A 160 10.44 18.54 -16.67
CA ASP A 160 10.12 17.60 -15.60
C ASP A 160 9.05 16.60 -16.02
N ASN A 161 9.18 15.37 -15.54
CA ASN A 161 8.20 14.30 -15.75
C ASN A 161 7.60 13.89 -14.40
N GLU A 162 6.61 14.65 -13.97
CA GLU A 162 5.90 14.50 -12.71
C GLU A 162 5.30 13.10 -12.54
N ILE A 163 4.81 12.50 -13.62
CA ILE A 163 4.29 11.12 -13.58
C ILE A 163 5.41 10.14 -13.21
N ARG A 164 6.54 10.19 -13.92
CA ARG A 164 7.69 9.31 -13.65
C ARG A 164 8.21 9.52 -12.24
N GLN A 165 8.33 10.77 -11.79
CA GLN A 165 8.82 11.08 -10.44
C GLN A 165 7.87 10.56 -9.36
N TYR A 166 6.56 10.66 -9.56
CA TYR A 166 5.57 10.10 -8.64
C TYR A 166 5.75 8.59 -8.47
N PHE A 167 5.68 7.83 -9.57
CA PHE A 167 5.78 6.37 -9.50
C PHE A 167 7.14 5.92 -8.98
N LYS A 168 8.22 6.53 -9.46
CA LYS A 168 9.58 6.25 -8.97
C LYS A 168 9.68 6.47 -7.47
N GLY A 169 9.23 7.62 -6.97
CA GLY A 169 9.34 8.00 -5.56
C GLY A 169 8.57 7.05 -4.65
N VAL A 170 7.29 6.80 -4.97
CA VAL A 170 6.46 5.86 -4.20
C VAL A 170 7.05 4.44 -4.25
N ALA A 171 7.52 3.98 -5.42
CA ALA A 171 8.15 2.67 -5.56
C ALA A 171 9.43 2.56 -4.72
N ASP A 172 10.27 3.60 -4.73
CA ASP A 172 11.53 3.62 -3.98
C ASP A 172 11.24 3.46 -2.49
N ILE A 173 10.40 4.33 -1.92
CA ILE A 173 10.02 4.26 -0.51
C ILE A 173 9.40 2.89 -0.16
N THR A 174 8.51 2.39 -1.02
CA THR A 174 7.74 1.18 -0.75
C THR A 174 8.60 -0.09 -0.79
N PHE A 175 9.44 -0.24 -1.81
CA PHE A 175 10.11 -1.52 -2.09
C PHE A 175 11.58 -1.56 -1.67
N SER A 176 12.19 -0.41 -1.36
CA SER A 176 13.57 -0.34 -0.87
C SER A 176 13.66 -0.74 0.60
N HIS A 177 12.89 -0.08 1.49
CA HIS A 177 13.14 -0.11 2.94
C HIS A 177 12.34 -1.15 3.76
N THR A 178 11.20 -1.63 3.25
CA THR A 178 10.26 -2.47 4.02
C THR A 178 10.54 -3.96 3.83
N ASN A 179 10.35 -4.79 4.85
CA ASN A 179 10.84 -6.17 4.81
C ASN A 179 9.73 -7.22 4.70
N SER A 180 8.52 -6.94 5.18
CA SER A 180 7.37 -7.85 5.07
C SER A 180 6.27 -7.36 4.13
N ASN A 181 5.44 -8.28 3.62
CA ASN A 181 4.30 -7.93 2.77
C ASN A 181 3.29 -7.01 3.46
N ASP A 182 3.10 -7.15 4.77
CA ASP A 182 2.21 -6.27 5.55
C ASP A 182 2.81 -4.86 5.74
N GLU A 183 4.13 -4.76 5.93
CA GLU A 183 4.81 -3.46 5.94
C GLU A 183 4.76 -2.77 4.57
N ILE A 184 5.00 -3.52 3.48
CA ILE A 184 4.85 -3.01 2.11
C ILE A 184 3.41 -2.53 1.89
N TYR A 185 2.42 -3.33 2.29
CA TYR A 185 1.00 -2.99 2.17
C TYR A 185 0.69 -1.66 2.86
N LYS A 186 1.09 -1.54 4.13
CA LYS A 186 0.86 -0.33 4.93
C LYS A 186 1.56 0.88 4.31
N CYS A 187 2.83 0.74 3.95
CA CYS A 187 3.63 1.79 3.35
C CYS A 187 3.06 2.27 2.01
N LEU A 188 2.72 1.35 1.10
CA LEU A 188 2.11 1.69 -0.19
C LEU A 188 0.78 2.41 0.00
N LYS A 189 -0.08 1.89 0.88
CA LYS A 189 -1.37 2.53 1.18
C LYS A 189 -1.18 3.95 1.73
N GLU A 190 -0.24 4.15 2.65
CA GLU A 190 0.08 5.46 3.22
C GLU A 190 0.59 6.43 2.15
N GLU A 191 1.57 6.04 1.33
CA GLU A 191 2.12 6.92 0.28
C GLU A 191 1.11 7.23 -0.84
N LEU A 192 0.16 6.33 -1.12
CA LEU A 192 -0.96 6.61 -2.04
C LEU A 192 -1.93 7.67 -1.49
N LEU A 193 -2.15 7.69 -0.17
CA LEU A 193 -3.05 8.64 0.51
C LEU A 193 -2.36 9.97 0.85
N LYS A 194 -1.03 10.02 0.85
CA LYS A 194 -0.25 11.16 1.35
C LYS A 194 -0.21 12.30 0.35
N GLU A 195 -0.92 13.37 0.69
CA GLU A 195 -1.10 14.50 -0.23
C GLU A 195 0.11 15.43 -0.32
N ASN A 196 0.90 15.54 0.75
CA ASN A 196 2.02 16.46 0.89
C ASN A 196 3.39 15.86 0.51
N SER A 197 3.39 14.70 -0.16
CA SER A 197 4.58 13.96 -0.60
C SER A 197 4.64 13.96 -2.14
N HIS A 198 4.91 12.81 -2.75
CA HIS A 198 4.94 12.61 -4.20
C HIS A 198 3.67 13.11 -4.91
N TYR A 199 2.50 13.05 -4.27
CA TYR A 199 1.27 13.59 -4.85
C TYR A 199 1.30 15.13 -5.01
N ALA A 200 1.92 15.86 -4.09
CA ALA A 200 2.09 17.32 -4.22
C ALA A 200 2.97 17.66 -5.43
N SER A 201 4.07 16.94 -5.62
CA SER A 201 4.91 17.07 -6.81
C SER A 201 4.18 16.64 -8.09
N LEU A 202 3.35 15.59 -8.03
CA LEU A 202 2.54 15.18 -9.18
C LEU A 202 1.56 16.28 -9.60
N THR A 203 0.96 16.96 -8.62
CA THR A 203 -0.05 17.99 -8.84
C THR A 203 0.51 19.39 -9.01
N SER A 204 1.82 19.60 -8.78
CA SER A 204 2.50 20.85 -9.19
C SER A 204 2.57 21.01 -10.71
N TRP A 205 2.22 19.96 -11.46
CA TRP A 205 1.89 20.02 -12.87
C TRP A 205 0.63 20.88 -13.11
N LYS A 206 0.81 22.19 -13.00
CA LYS A 206 -0.19 23.21 -13.34
C LYS A 206 -0.42 23.21 -14.86
N GLN A 207 -1.68 23.39 -15.25
CA GLN A 207 -2.14 23.47 -16.65
C GLN A 207 -1.40 24.57 -17.41
#